data_AF-A0A316W2E4-F1
#
_entry.id   AF-A0A316W2E4-F1
#
_cell.length_a   1.000
_cell.length_b   1.000
_cell.length_c   1.000
_cell.angle_alpha   90.00
_cell.angle_beta   90.00
_cell.angle_gamma   90.00
#
_symmetry.space_group_name_H-M   'P 1'
#
loop_
_entity.id
_entity.type
_entity.pdbx_description
1 polymer ?
#
loop_
_entity_poly.entity_id
_entity_poly.type
_entity_poly.pdbx_seq_one_letter_code
_entity_poly.pdbx_strand_id
1 'polypeptide(L)'
;MSQRDEDFYKLLGVERGASSYDVRAAYLAQAKLHHPDRLATGRTSESDARIRALTHAYSVLSDPQSKIDYDIQLDIHQTLCNAASSKRAESRISAVIDIDAFELLEQQDADVLHPAAPRFAHPCRCGNRYAVRADRLEQAMDSTTHDIAKQGLLVQCDGCSLVVKVTWSEDEVHDKPD
;
A
#
# COMPACT_ATOMS: atom_id res chain seq x y z
N MET A 1 -18.96 7.14 -11.02
CA MET A 1 -17.77 7.28 -10.15
C MET A 1 -18.32 7.53 -8.75
N SER A 2 -18.48 6.47 -7.97
CA SER A 2 -19.22 6.53 -6.71
C SER A 2 -18.37 7.17 -5.63
N GLN A 3 -18.94 8.19 -5.00
CA GLN A 3 -18.38 9.11 -4.03
C GLN A 3 -18.11 8.43 -2.67
N ARG A 4 -17.30 7.37 -2.66
CA ARG A 4 -16.87 6.61 -1.48
C ARG A 4 -15.34 6.52 -1.34
N ASP A 5 -14.61 7.23 -2.20
CA ASP A 5 -13.14 7.13 -2.30
C ASP A 5 -12.38 8.08 -1.36
N GLU A 6 -13.10 8.94 -0.63
CA GLU A 6 -12.47 9.80 0.38
C GLU A 6 -12.43 9.04 1.71
N ASP A 7 -11.26 8.47 2.03
CA ASP A 7 -10.98 7.90 3.36
C ASP A 7 -11.43 8.90 4.45
N PHE A 8 -12.38 8.53 5.29
CA PHE A 8 -12.93 9.41 6.34
C PHE A 8 -11.85 9.87 7.32
N TYR A 9 -10.87 9.00 7.57
CA TYR A 9 -9.67 9.31 8.34
C TYR A 9 -8.85 10.44 7.71
N LYS A 10 -8.60 10.38 6.39
CA LYS A 10 -7.87 11.44 5.67
C LYS A 10 -8.67 12.74 5.61
N LEU A 11 -9.99 12.65 5.45
CA LEU A 11 -10.87 13.81 5.42
C LEU A 11 -10.84 14.59 6.76
N LEU A 12 -10.83 13.87 7.87
CA LEU A 12 -10.71 14.46 9.21
C LEU A 12 -9.26 14.81 9.58
N GLY A 13 -8.26 14.27 8.88
CA GLY A 13 -6.84 14.46 9.17
C GLY A 13 -6.36 13.66 10.38
N VAL A 14 -6.94 12.49 10.62
CA VAL A 14 -6.61 11.59 11.73
C VAL A 14 -6.11 10.25 11.21
N GLU A 15 -5.32 9.55 12.02
CA GLU A 15 -4.86 8.20 11.69
C GLU A 15 -5.96 7.15 11.93
N ARG A 16 -5.84 5.97 11.30
CA ARG A 16 -6.81 4.86 11.47
C ARG A 16 -6.92 4.36 12.91
N GLY A 17 -5.84 4.51 13.68
CA GLY A 17 -5.78 4.19 15.12
C GLY A 17 -6.33 5.26 16.06
N ALA A 18 -6.84 6.38 15.54
CA ALA A 18 -7.33 7.48 16.36
C ALA A 18 -8.51 7.08 17.26
N SER A 19 -8.51 7.60 18.49
CA SER A 19 -9.60 7.42 19.44
C SER A 19 -10.80 8.28 19.06
N SER A 20 -12.00 7.91 19.55
CA SER A 20 -13.22 8.72 19.37
C SER A 20 -13.04 10.17 19.83
N TYR A 21 -12.18 10.38 20.84
CA TYR A 21 -11.81 11.72 21.31
C TYR A 21 -11.07 12.52 20.22
N ASP A 22 -10.08 11.91 19.58
CA ASP A 22 -9.26 12.56 18.54
C ASP A 22 -10.11 12.86 17.30
N VAL A 23 -10.96 11.91 16.90
CA VAL A 23 -11.93 12.08 15.81
C VAL A 23 -12.84 13.28 16.07
N ARG A 24 -13.35 13.42 17.30
CA ARG A 24 -14.19 14.56 17.71
C ARG A 24 -13.42 15.87 17.71
N ALA A 25 -12.20 15.88 18.23
CA ALA A 25 -11.36 17.07 18.26
C ALA A 25 -11.04 17.56 16.84
N ALA A 26 -10.68 16.64 15.94
CA ALA A 26 -10.39 16.93 14.54
C ALA A 26 -11.63 17.46 13.79
N TYR A 27 -12.79 16.83 13.98
CA TYR A 27 -14.06 17.32 13.43
C TYR A 27 -14.35 18.76 13.87
N LEU A 28 -14.21 19.06 15.17
CA LEU A 28 -14.45 20.41 15.69
C LEU A 28 -13.45 21.44 15.14
N ALA A 29 -12.19 21.06 14.95
CA ALA A 29 -11.19 21.93 14.35
C ALA A 29 -11.51 22.24 12.88
N GLN A 30 -11.80 21.21 12.08
CA GLN A 30 -12.12 21.34 10.66
C GLN A 30 -13.46 22.09 10.44
N ALA A 31 -14.48 21.81 11.24
CA ALA A 31 -15.76 22.49 11.17
C ALA A 31 -15.62 23.99 11.45
N LYS A 32 -14.78 24.38 12.43
CA LYS A 32 -14.49 25.80 12.72
C LYS A 32 -13.75 26.51 11.59
N LEU A 33 -12.89 25.80 10.85
CA LEU A 33 -12.18 26.37 9.70
C LEU A 33 -13.12 26.65 8.52
N HIS A 34 -14.08 25.75 8.30
CA HIS A 34 -15.04 25.86 7.20
C HIS A 34 -16.36 26.55 7.58
N HIS A 35 -16.52 27.00 8.83
CA HIS A 35 -17.76 27.64 9.30
C HIS A 35 -17.98 28.99 8.60
N PRO A 36 -19.20 29.29 8.10
CA PRO A 36 -19.49 30.53 7.37
C PRO A 36 -19.26 31.82 8.19
N ASP A 37 -19.27 31.73 9.52
CA ASP A 37 -18.98 32.86 10.43
C ASP A 37 -17.51 33.35 10.37
N ARG A 38 -16.56 32.46 10.03
CA ARG A 38 -15.13 32.84 9.90
C ARG A 38 -14.73 33.19 8.47
N LEU A 39 -15.59 32.93 7.49
CA LEU A 39 -15.33 33.23 6.09
C LEU A 39 -15.75 34.67 5.80
N ALA A 40 -14.76 35.55 5.70
CA ALA A 40 -14.95 36.98 5.39
C ALA A 40 -15.72 37.24 4.08
N THR A 41 -15.79 36.25 3.18
CA THR A 41 -16.48 36.31 1.88
C THR A 41 -17.85 35.62 1.88
N GLY A 42 -18.38 35.19 3.03
CA GLY A 42 -19.67 34.49 3.13
C GLY A 42 -19.61 32.98 2.82
N ARG A 43 -20.77 32.31 2.89
CA ARG A 43 -20.90 30.86 2.68
C ARG A 43 -20.59 30.49 1.23
N THR A 44 -19.48 29.80 0.98
CA THR A 44 -19.15 29.22 -0.33
C THR A 44 -19.70 27.80 -0.45
N SER A 45 -20.09 27.40 -1.66
CA SER A 45 -20.57 26.03 -1.93
C SER A 45 -19.54 24.95 -1.56
N GLU A 46 -18.25 25.26 -1.66
CA GLU A 46 -17.16 24.36 -1.28
C GLU A 46 -17.08 24.13 0.24
N SER A 47 -17.24 25.19 1.03
CA SER A 47 -17.24 25.08 2.50
C SER A 47 -18.42 24.26 3.00
N ASP A 48 -19.59 24.45 2.37
CA ASP A 48 -20.79 23.67 2.68
C ASP A 48 -20.62 22.19 2.33
N ALA A 49 -20.05 21.89 1.15
CA ALA A 49 -19.74 20.51 0.74
C ALA A 49 -18.74 19.83 1.70
N ARG A 50 -17.67 20.53 2.10
CA ARG A 50 -16.69 20.00 3.07
C ARG A 50 -17.32 19.76 4.44
N ILE A 51 -18.14 20.67 4.96
CA ILE A 51 -18.83 20.46 6.25
C ILE A 51 -19.76 19.23 6.20
N ARG A 52 -20.47 19.03 5.08
CA ARG A 52 -21.30 17.84 4.89
C ARG A 52 -20.46 16.56 4.92
N ALA A 53 -19.33 16.55 4.21
CA ALA A 53 -18.42 15.41 4.19
C ALA A 53 -17.82 15.13 5.58
N LEU A 54 -17.39 16.17 6.31
CA LEU A 54 -16.86 16.06 7.67
C LEU A 54 -17.91 15.53 8.66
N THR A 55 -19.15 16.00 8.56
CA THR A 55 -20.27 15.51 9.37
C THR A 55 -20.53 14.04 9.11
N HIS A 56 -20.51 13.62 7.83
CA HIS A 56 -20.68 12.22 7.46
C HIS A 56 -19.55 11.33 8.00
N ALA A 57 -18.30 11.76 7.83
CA ALA A 57 -17.14 11.07 8.37
C ALA A 57 -17.21 10.93 9.90
N TYR A 58 -17.58 12.00 10.61
CA TYR A 58 -17.77 11.97 12.06
C TYR A 58 -18.90 11.00 12.47
N SER A 59 -20.02 10.97 11.74
CA SER A 59 -21.13 10.06 12.03
C SER A 59 -20.74 8.59 11.95
N VAL A 60 -19.84 8.24 11.03
CA VAL A 60 -19.37 6.85 10.86
C VAL A 60 -18.27 6.52 11.88
N LEU A 61 -17.32 7.43 12.11
CA LEU A 61 -16.16 7.16 12.98
C LEU A 61 -16.44 7.40 14.48
N SER A 62 -17.51 8.11 14.84
CA SER A 62 -17.86 8.40 16.23
C SER A 62 -18.45 7.19 16.96
N ASP A 63 -19.14 6.30 16.25
CA ASP A 63 -19.76 5.10 16.83
C ASP A 63 -18.82 3.89 16.65
N PRO A 64 -18.50 3.13 17.71
CA PRO A 64 -17.53 2.04 17.61
C PRO A 64 -17.99 0.91 16.69
N GLN A 65 -19.29 0.60 16.60
CA GLN A 65 -19.79 -0.43 15.70
C GLN A 65 -19.66 0.01 14.24
N SER A 66 -20.12 1.23 13.95
CA SER A 66 -20.04 1.83 12.62
C SER A 66 -18.59 2.01 12.15
N LYS A 67 -17.66 2.33 13.06
CA LYS A 67 -16.23 2.38 12.80
C LYS A 67 -15.69 1.00 12.38
N ILE A 68 -16.06 -0.05 13.10
CA ILE A 68 -15.62 -1.42 12.79
C ILE A 68 -16.13 -1.85 11.41
N ASP A 69 -17.42 -1.66 11.12
CA ASP A 69 -17.99 -1.96 9.81
C ASP A 69 -17.28 -1.19 8.70
N TYR A 70 -16.96 0.09 8.93
CA TYR A 70 -16.20 0.90 7.99
C TYR A 70 -14.78 0.38 7.78
N ASP A 71 -14.06 0.04 8.85
CA ASP A 71 -12.70 -0.50 8.77
C ASP A 71 -12.66 -1.84 8.02
N ILE A 72 -13.63 -2.72 8.28
CA ILE A 72 -13.79 -3.99 7.55
C ILE A 72 -14.07 -3.73 6.06
N GLN A 73 -14.99 -2.82 5.74
CA GLN A 73 -15.28 -2.47 4.35
C GLN A 73 -14.06 -1.88 3.64
N LEU A 74 -13.28 -1.07 4.34
CA LEU A 74 -12.07 -0.45 3.82
C LEU A 74 -10.99 -1.48 3.56
N ASP A 75 -10.80 -2.45 4.45
CA ASP A 75 -9.88 -3.57 4.27
C ASP A 75 -10.29 -4.47 3.11
N ILE A 76 -11.59 -4.83 3.02
CA ILE A 76 -12.12 -5.60 1.89
C ILE A 76 -11.90 -4.85 0.57
N HIS A 77 -12.20 -3.55 0.55
CA HIS A 77 -12.02 -2.74 -0.66
C HIS A 77 -10.54 -2.67 -1.07
N GLN A 78 -9.64 -2.48 -0.12
CA GLN A 78 -8.21 -2.46 -0.34
C GLN A 78 -7.71 -3.82 -0.86
N THR A 79 -8.13 -4.92 -0.23
CA THR A 79 -7.78 -6.28 -0.64
C THR A 79 -8.30 -6.61 -2.04
N LEU A 80 -9.53 -6.24 -2.38
CA LEU A 80 -10.10 -6.45 -3.71
C LEU A 80 -9.40 -5.60 -4.78
N CYS A 81 -9.10 -4.33 -4.48
CA CYS A 81 -8.38 -3.44 -5.38
C CYS A 81 -6.94 -3.90 -5.61
N ASN A 82 -6.27 -4.34 -4.54
CA ASN A 82 -4.94 -4.94 -4.60
C ASN A 82 -4.98 -6.22 -5.45
N ALA A 83 -5.94 -7.12 -5.22
CA ALA A 83 -6.08 -8.35 -6.02
C ALA A 83 -6.34 -8.07 -7.51
N ALA A 84 -7.18 -7.07 -7.83
CA ALA A 84 -7.41 -6.65 -9.20
C ALA A 84 -6.16 -6.04 -9.85
N SER A 85 -5.39 -5.27 -9.08
CA SER A 85 -4.10 -4.70 -9.52
C SER A 85 -3.05 -5.79 -9.73
N SER A 86 -2.97 -6.77 -8.83
CA SER A 86 -2.09 -7.95 -8.94
C SER A 86 -2.41 -8.77 -10.18
N LYS A 87 -3.69 -9.10 -10.44
CA LYS A 87 -4.11 -9.81 -11.67
C LYS A 87 -3.74 -9.06 -12.94
N ARG A 88 -3.87 -7.73 -12.93
CA ARG A 88 -3.49 -6.88 -14.07
C ARG A 88 -1.97 -6.81 -14.26
N ALA A 89 -1.21 -6.83 -13.16
CA ALA A 89 0.25 -6.89 -13.18
C ALA A 89 0.76 -8.25 -13.65
N GLU A 90 0.13 -9.36 -13.24
CA GLU A 90 0.43 -10.73 -13.71
C GLU A 90 0.26 -10.85 -15.23
N SER A 91 -0.78 -10.23 -15.80
CA SER A 91 -0.98 -10.23 -17.26
C SER A 91 0.07 -9.41 -18.04
N ARG A 92 0.91 -8.61 -17.36
CA ARG A 92 1.95 -7.76 -17.96
C ARG A 92 3.36 -8.27 -17.70
N ILE A 93 3.49 -9.49 -17.20
CA ILE A 93 4.79 -10.12 -16.97
C ILE A 93 5.53 -10.20 -18.30
N SER A 94 6.61 -9.43 -18.43
CA SER A 94 7.48 -9.39 -19.59
C SER A 94 8.50 -10.53 -19.58
N ALA A 95 8.85 -11.02 -18.40
CA ALA A 95 9.77 -12.12 -18.19
C ALA A 95 9.59 -12.72 -16.78
N VAL A 96 9.90 -14.01 -16.67
CA VAL A 96 10.10 -14.70 -15.40
C VAL A 96 11.62 -14.82 -15.21
N ILE A 97 12.13 -14.34 -14.09
CA ILE A 97 13.56 -14.21 -13.82
C ILE A 97 13.83 -14.86 -12.46
N ASP A 98 14.86 -15.70 -12.38
CA ASP A 98 15.28 -16.27 -11.11
C ASP A 98 15.97 -15.22 -10.24
N ILE A 99 15.80 -15.32 -8.92
CA ILE A 99 16.44 -14.44 -7.93
C ILE A 99 17.97 -14.39 -8.09
N ASP A 100 18.61 -15.48 -8.49
CA ASP A 100 20.06 -15.55 -8.72
C ASP A 100 20.53 -14.61 -9.84
N ALA A 101 19.64 -14.28 -10.77
CA ALA A 101 19.95 -13.33 -11.84
C ALA A 101 19.95 -11.85 -11.37
N PHE A 102 19.46 -11.55 -10.17
CA PHE A 102 19.51 -10.20 -9.63
C PHE A 102 20.88 -9.93 -8.99
N GLU A 103 21.55 -8.88 -9.47
CA GLU A 103 22.81 -8.43 -8.90
C GLU A 103 22.55 -7.71 -7.57
N LEU A 104 23.22 -8.16 -6.51
CA LEU A 104 23.13 -7.57 -5.19
C LEU A 104 23.92 -6.25 -5.18
N LEU A 105 23.21 -5.12 -5.08
CA LEU A 105 23.84 -3.82 -4.94
C LEU A 105 24.20 -3.62 -3.47
N GLU A 106 25.36 -4.15 -3.06
CA GLU A 106 25.98 -3.85 -1.77
C GLU A 106 26.26 -2.35 -1.72
N GLN A 107 25.54 -1.63 -0.87
CA GLN A 107 25.85 -0.25 -0.55
C GLN A 107 27.16 -0.24 0.25
N GLN A 108 28.30 -0.18 -0.45
CA GLN A 108 29.56 0.19 0.18
C GLN A 108 29.35 1.54 0.91
N ASP A 109 29.62 1.49 2.22
CA ASP A 109 29.66 2.59 3.18
C ASP A 109 28.31 3.18 3.62
N ALA A 110 27.81 2.77 4.81
CA ALA A 110 27.62 3.69 5.94
C ALA A 110 26.90 3.04 7.15
N ASP A 111 27.60 3.08 8.29
CA ASP A 111 27.09 3.50 9.60
C ASP A 111 26.11 2.61 10.39
N VAL A 112 26.50 2.34 11.63
CA VAL A 112 26.02 1.35 12.62
C VAL A 112 24.59 1.64 13.14
N LEU A 113 23.80 2.49 12.48
CA LEU A 113 22.52 2.96 13.02
C LEU A 113 21.29 2.72 12.13
N HIS A 114 21.41 2.46 10.82
CA HIS A 114 20.25 2.16 9.95
C HIS A 114 20.57 1.10 8.86
N PRO A 115 20.24 -0.18 9.10
CA PRO A 115 20.54 -1.31 8.22
C PRO A 115 19.60 -1.31 7.01
N ALA A 116 19.90 -0.47 6.01
CA ALA A 116 19.20 -0.52 4.73
C ALA A 116 19.45 -1.88 4.09
N ALA A 117 18.47 -2.77 4.21
CA ALA A 117 18.50 -4.14 3.69
C ALA A 117 18.98 -4.20 2.23
N PRO A 118 19.69 -5.26 1.82
CA PRO A 118 20.27 -5.34 0.49
C PRO A 118 19.21 -5.13 -0.60
N ARG A 119 19.59 -4.32 -1.60
CA ARG A 119 18.77 -4.05 -2.78
C ARG A 119 19.27 -4.91 -3.92
N PHE A 120 18.49 -5.90 -4.30
CA PHE A 120 18.70 -6.67 -5.50
C PHE A 120 18.25 -5.86 -6.70
N ALA A 121 19.05 -5.84 -7.77
CA ALA A 121 18.71 -5.16 -9.01
C ALA A 121 18.91 -6.04 -10.25
N HIS A 122 18.01 -5.93 -11.22
CA HIS A 122 18.17 -6.57 -12.53
C HIS A 122 17.99 -5.54 -13.65
N PRO A 123 18.84 -5.53 -14.69
CA PRO A 123 18.70 -4.60 -15.80
C PRO A 123 17.37 -4.80 -16.54
N CYS A 124 16.73 -3.69 -16.91
CA CYS A 124 15.58 -3.68 -17.79
C CYS A 124 15.99 -3.33 -19.21
N ARG A 125 15.27 -3.87 -20.20
CA ARG A 125 15.51 -3.58 -21.63
C ARG A 125 15.38 -2.09 -22.00
N CYS A 126 14.72 -1.27 -21.16
CA CYS A 126 14.64 0.18 -21.36
C CYS A 126 15.87 0.96 -20.87
N GLY A 127 16.86 0.29 -20.25
CA GLY A 127 18.04 0.93 -19.66
C GLY A 127 17.90 1.29 -18.17
N ASN A 128 16.69 1.20 -17.61
CA ASN A 128 16.47 1.29 -16.15
C ASN A 128 16.66 -0.08 -15.48
N ARG A 129 16.36 -0.18 -14.18
CA ARG A 129 16.50 -1.42 -13.40
C ARG A 129 15.20 -1.82 -12.71
N TYR A 130 15.03 -3.12 -12.51
CA TYR A 130 14.10 -3.69 -11.55
C TYR A 130 14.81 -3.69 -10.20
N ALA A 131 14.23 -3.09 -9.18
CA ALA A 131 14.83 -3.04 -7.85
C ALA A 131 13.89 -3.68 -6.82
N VAL A 132 14.43 -4.60 -6.03
CA VAL A 132 13.69 -5.27 -4.95
C VAL A 132 14.52 -5.26 -3.68
N ARG A 133 13.86 -4.98 -2.55
CA ARG A 133 14.48 -5.03 -1.21
C ARG A 133 14.42 -6.46 -0.69
N ALA A 134 15.46 -6.87 0.04
CA ALA A 134 15.49 -8.17 0.71
C ALA A 134 14.26 -8.42 1.60
N ASP A 135 13.85 -7.47 2.45
CA ASP A 135 12.68 -7.66 3.33
C ASP A 135 11.40 -8.07 2.58
N ARG A 136 11.21 -7.49 1.37
CA ARG A 136 10.03 -7.74 0.55
C ARG A 136 10.09 -9.11 -0.12
N LEU A 137 11.30 -9.56 -0.43
CA LEU A 137 11.57 -10.86 -1.03
C LEU A 137 11.40 -11.96 0.02
N GLU A 138 11.94 -11.76 1.22
CA GLU A 138 11.75 -12.64 2.39
C GLU A 138 10.27 -12.79 2.74
N GLN A 139 9.55 -11.67 2.88
CA GLN A 139 8.10 -11.70 3.13
C GLN A 139 7.33 -12.47 2.04
N ALA A 140 7.76 -12.40 0.78
CA ALA A 140 7.14 -13.14 -0.32
C ALA A 140 7.45 -14.64 -0.25
N MET A 141 8.66 -15.01 0.18
CA MET A 141 9.05 -16.40 0.41
C MET A 141 8.27 -17.01 1.59
N ASP A 142 8.21 -16.33 2.73
CA ASP A 142 7.47 -16.77 3.94
C ASP A 142 5.95 -16.83 3.74
N SER A 143 5.38 -15.90 2.96
CA SER A 143 3.92 -15.84 2.77
C SER A 143 3.40 -16.85 1.74
N THR A 144 4.28 -17.49 0.97
CA THR A 144 3.83 -18.40 -0.08
C THR A 144 3.44 -19.76 0.49
N THR A 145 2.14 -19.90 0.78
CA THR A 145 1.48 -21.18 1.06
C THR A 145 1.66 -22.15 -0.11
N HIS A 146 2.50 -23.18 0.09
CA HIS A 146 2.55 -24.54 -0.52
C HIS A 146 2.28 -24.77 -2.03
N ASP A 147 2.09 -23.73 -2.86
CA ASP A 147 1.83 -23.86 -4.29
C ASP A 147 3.02 -23.30 -5.09
N ILE A 148 3.95 -24.19 -5.43
CA ILE A 148 5.23 -23.89 -6.10
C ILE A 148 5.02 -23.17 -7.44
N ALA A 149 3.90 -23.44 -8.13
CA ALA A 149 3.57 -22.78 -9.40
C ALA A 149 3.20 -21.29 -9.23
N LYS A 150 2.79 -20.86 -8.03
CA LYS A 150 2.43 -19.47 -7.71
C LYS A 150 3.53 -18.71 -6.98
N GLN A 151 4.61 -19.36 -6.57
CA GLN A 151 5.78 -18.72 -5.98
C GLN A 151 6.38 -17.70 -6.96
N GLY A 152 6.35 -16.43 -6.59
CA GLY A 152 7.05 -15.38 -7.33
C GLY A 152 6.61 -13.97 -6.96
N LEU A 153 7.58 -13.07 -6.89
CA LEU A 153 7.36 -11.66 -6.55
C LEU A 153 7.31 -10.81 -7.82
N LEU A 154 6.25 -10.03 -8.00
CA LEU A 154 6.16 -9.10 -9.13
C LEU A 154 6.93 -7.82 -8.85
N VAL A 155 7.90 -7.52 -9.70
CA VAL A 155 8.74 -6.32 -9.61
C VAL A 155 8.54 -5.46 -10.86
N GLN A 156 8.11 -4.21 -10.66
CA GLN A 156 7.94 -3.24 -11.74
C GLN A 156 9.25 -2.50 -11.98
N CYS A 157 9.55 -2.19 -13.24
CA CYS A 157 10.68 -1.34 -13.60
C CYS A 157 10.47 0.11 -13.12
N ASP A 158 11.52 0.74 -12.59
CA ASP A 158 11.46 2.13 -12.10
C ASP A 158 11.19 3.16 -13.20
N GLY A 159 11.58 2.88 -14.45
CA GLY A 159 11.42 3.83 -15.56
C GLY A 159 10.67 3.29 -16.77
N CYS A 160 9.89 2.21 -16.63
CA CYS A 160 8.89 1.83 -17.63
C CYS A 160 7.73 1.03 -17.00
N SER A 161 6.76 0.60 -17.82
CA SER A 161 5.59 -0.15 -17.37
C SER A 161 5.75 -1.68 -17.42
N LEU A 162 6.97 -2.17 -17.71
CA LEU A 162 7.27 -3.60 -17.69
C LEU A 162 7.33 -4.14 -16.26
N VAL A 163 6.85 -5.36 -16.10
CA VAL A 163 6.85 -6.10 -14.85
C VAL A 163 7.58 -7.42 -15.08
N VAL A 164 8.40 -7.84 -14.12
CA VAL A 164 9.02 -9.17 -14.12
C VAL A 164 8.52 -9.96 -12.92
N LYS A 165 8.38 -11.27 -13.07
CA LYS A 165 8.11 -12.19 -11.97
C LYS A 165 9.44 -12.77 -11.50
N VAL A 166 9.84 -12.44 -10.29
CA VAL A 166 11.05 -12.98 -9.65
C VAL A 166 10.69 -14.30 -8.99
N THR A 167 11.29 -15.40 -9.42
CA THR A 167 11.11 -16.74 -8.84
C THR A 167 12.29 -17.11 -7.97
N TRP A 168 12.07 -18.01 -7.02
CA TRP A 168 13.13 -18.63 -6.22
C TRP A 168 12.95 -20.14 -6.33
N SER A 169 14.05 -20.85 -6.50
CA SER A 169 14.06 -22.30 -6.51
C SER A 169 14.38 -22.78 -5.09
N GLU A 170 13.49 -23.56 -4.46
CA GLU A 170 13.90 -24.40 -3.33
C GLU A 170 14.66 -25.58 -3.94
N ASP A 171 15.99 -25.56 -3.81
CA ASP A 171 16.84 -26.68 -4.22
C ASP A 171 16.29 -27.95 -3.55
N GLU A 172 15.77 -28.89 -4.34
CA GLU A 172 15.34 -30.20 -3.86
C GLU A 172 16.51 -30.86 -3.13
N VAL A 173 16.50 -30.83 -1.80
CA VAL A 173 17.34 -31.73 -0.99
C VAL A 173 16.78 -33.13 -1.19
N HIS A 174 17.26 -33.78 -2.25
CA HIS A 174 17.11 -35.18 -2.53
C HIS A 174 17.88 -35.97 -1.46
N ASP A 175 17.30 -36.13 -0.27
CA ASP A 175 17.80 -37.12 0.70
C ASP A 175 17.37 -38.51 0.21
N LYS A 176 18.32 -39.20 -0.43
CA LYS A 176 18.19 -40.60 -0.79
C LYS A 176 18.70 -41.42 0.39
N PRO A 177 17.85 -42.09 1.19
CA PRO A 177 18.35 -43.10 2.11
C PRO A 177 18.83 -44.33 1.33
N ASP A 178 20.03 -44.78 1.68
CA ASP A 178 20.74 -45.98 1.20
C ASP A 178 19.97 -47.27 1.46
#